data_AF-A0A6G1KG07-F1
#
_entry.id   AF-A0A6G1KG07-F1
#
_cell.length_a   1.000
_cell.length_b   1.000
_cell.length_c   1.000
_cell.angle_alpha   90.00
_cell.angle_beta   90.00
_cell.angle_gamma   90.00
#
_symmetry.space_group_name_H-M   'P 1'
#
loop_
_entity.id
_entity.type
_entity.pdbx_description
1 polymer ?
#
loop_
_entity_poly.entity_id
_entity_poly.type
_entity_poly.pdbx_seq_one_letter_code
_entity_poly.pdbx_strand_id
1 'polypeptide(L)'
;FPTLVFAGGAAIFANQLCHTGMLLLLQNKPKFVGEINSNSPFMSTLWHSHRGCGIAINNDRRECWDPSLLASLLVAARMATHQSQHITILSTLERVQALTGWNISPQLNDLRAEWQLAE
;
A
#
# COMPACT_ATOMS: atom_id res chain seq x y z
N PHE A 1 0.82 -8.82 7.17
CA PHE A 1 -0.28 -7.88 6.85
C PHE A 1 -1.62 -8.54 7.17
N PRO A 2 -2.72 -7.79 7.39
CA PRO A 2 -4.03 -8.38 7.65
C PRO A 2 -4.59 -9.11 6.42
N THR A 3 -5.28 -10.22 6.64
CA THR A 3 -6.07 -10.91 5.60
C THR A 3 -7.40 -10.18 5.41
N LEU A 4 -7.68 -9.74 4.18
CA LEU A 4 -8.88 -8.98 3.82
C LEU A 4 -9.54 -9.62 2.61
N VAL A 5 -10.84 -9.87 2.67
CA VAL A 5 -11.62 -10.52 1.62
C VAL A 5 -12.70 -9.58 1.12
N PHE A 6 -12.82 -9.45 -0.20
CA PHE A 6 -13.81 -8.62 -0.86
C PHE A 6 -14.58 -9.42 -1.90
N ALA A 7 -15.84 -9.04 -2.14
CA ALA A 7 -16.72 -9.74 -3.07
C ALA A 7 -16.32 -9.56 -4.55
N GLY A 8 -15.48 -8.59 -4.89
CA GLY A 8 -15.01 -8.37 -6.26
C GLY A 8 -14.05 -7.20 -6.44
N GLY A 9 -13.56 -7.02 -7.67
CA GLY A 9 -12.53 -6.02 -8.01
C GLY A 9 -12.92 -4.57 -7.69
N ALA A 10 -14.18 -4.18 -7.88
CA ALA A 10 -14.65 -2.84 -7.52
C ALA A 10 -14.51 -2.54 -6.01
N ALA A 11 -14.76 -3.55 -5.16
CA ALA A 11 -14.61 -3.40 -3.72
C ALA A 11 -13.12 -3.32 -3.32
N ILE A 12 -12.25 -4.12 -3.95
CA ILE A 12 -10.79 -4.03 -3.78
C ILE A 12 -10.32 -2.61 -4.15
N PHE A 13 -10.70 -2.15 -5.34
CA PHE A 13 -10.35 -0.84 -5.88
C PHE A 13 -10.73 0.29 -4.94
N ALA A 14 -12.01 0.39 -4.58
CA ALA A 14 -12.53 1.47 -3.76
C ALA A 14 -11.88 1.49 -2.37
N ASN A 15 -11.72 0.32 -1.73
CA ASN A 15 -11.14 0.26 -0.39
C ASN A 15 -9.65 0.58 -0.40
N GLN A 16 -8.87 0.04 -1.34
CA GLN A 16 -7.44 0.30 -1.41
C GLN A 16 -7.17 1.79 -1.68
N LEU A 17 -7.88 2.41 -2.62
CA LEU A 17 -7.73 3.84 -2.90
C LEU A 17 -8.23 4.73 -1.76
N CYS A 18 -9.28 4.33 -1.03
CA CYS A 18 -9.71 5.05 0.17
C CYS A 18 -8.60 5.07 1.23
N HIS A 19 -7.96 3.93 1.49
CA HIS A 19 -6.83 3.88 2.42
C HIS A 19 -5.64 4.70 1.95
N THR A 20 -5.33 4.69 0.64
CA THR A 20 -4.24 5.49 0.08
C THR A 20 -4.52 7.00 0.13
N GLY A 21 -5.75 7.41 -0.17
CA GLY A 21 -6.17 8.81 -0.04
C GLY A 21 -6.01 9.30 1.40
N MET A 22 -6.50 8.53 2.37
CA MET A 22 -6.33 8.85 3.78
C MET A 22 -4.85 8.88 4.20
N LEU A 23 -4.05 7.93 3.71
CA LEU A 23 -2.60 7.91 3.97
C LEU A 23 -1.94 9.22 3.49
N LEU A 24 -2.20 9.62 2.24
CA LEU A 24 -1.64 10.85 1.67
C LEU A 24 -2.11 12.10 2.41
N LEU A 25 -3.39 12.18 2.77
CA LEU A 25 -3.94 13.30 3.55
C LEU A 25 -3.28 13.41 4.93
N LEU A 26 -3.08 12.27 5.61
CA LEU A 26 -2.44 12.25 6.92
C LEU A 26 -0.95 12.60 6.85
N GLN A 27 -0.23 12.13 5.82
CA GLN A 27 1.17 12.49 5.58
C GLN A 27 1.36 13.98 5.27
N ASN A 28 0.37 14.61 4.65
CA ASN A 28 0.41 16.01 4.24
C ASN A 28 -0.49 16.92 5.11
N LYS A 29 -0.83 16.47 6.33
CA LYS A 29 -1.68 17.25 7.24
C LYS A 29 -1.03 18.61 7.55
N PRO A 30 -1.74 19.75 7.35
CA PRO A 30 -1.18 21.06 7.68
C PRO A 30 -0.91 21.22 9.18
N LYS A 31 0.26 21.77 9.53
CA LYS A 31 0.74 21.88 10.92
C LYS A 31 -0.13 22.76 11.84
N PHE A 32 -0.94 23.66 11.27
CA PHE A 32 -1.83 24.56 12.01
C PHE A 32 -3.23 23.96 12.27
N VAL A 33 -3.56 22.83 11.64
CA VAL A 33 -4.73 22.05 12.04
C VAL A 33 -4.35 21.41 13.37
N GLY A 34 -4.98 21.87 14.46
CA GLY A 34 -4.68 21.43 15.82
C GLY A 34 -4.63 19.90 15.98
N GLU A 35 -4.10 19.45 17.11
CA GLU A 35 -4.11 18.02 17.45
C GLU A 35 -5.55 17.51 17.48
N ILE A 36 -5.93 16.82 16.40
CA ILE A 36 -7.13 15.99 16.38
C ILE A 36 -6.73 14.76 17.19
N ASN A 37 -6.75 14.90 18.52
CA ASN A 37 -6.50 13.82 19.46
C ASN A 37 -7.67 12.84 19.39
N SER A 38 -7.65 12.01 18.35
CA SER A 38 -8.54 10.87 18.26
C SER A 38 -7.67 9.62 18.36
N ASN A 39 -7.95 8.76 19.34
CA ASN A 39 -7.42 7.39 19.42
C ASN A 39 -8.00 6.48 18.30
N SER A 40 -8.47 7.08 17.23
CA SER A 40 -9.09 6.40 16.10
C SER A 40 -8.01 5.82 15.20
N PRO A 41 -8.11 4.54 14.81
CA PRO A 41 -7.18 3.95 13.83
C PRO A 41 -7.24 4.67 12.48
N PHE A 42 -8.35 5.37 12.17
CA PHE A 42 -8.49 6.18 10.95
C PHE A 42 -7.58 7.41 10.89
N MET A 43 -6.93 7.77 12.00
CA MET A 43 -5.93 8.85 12.03
C MET A 43 -4.48 8.32 12.00
N SER A 44 -4.29 7.01 11.85
CA SER A 44 -2.97 6.37 11.83
C SER A 44 -2.51 6.09 10.40
N THR A 45 -1.43 6.74 9.98
CA THR A 45 -0.76 6.47 8.69
C THR A 45 -0.33 5.01 8.58
N LEU A 46 0.24 4.45 9.65
CA LEU A 46 0.65 3.04 9.71
C LEU A 46 -0.53 2.09 9.50
N TRP A 47 -1.68 2.38 10.11
CA TRP A 47 -2.89 1.58 9.92
C TRP A 47 -3.35 1.59 8.47
N HIS A 48 -3.38 2.76 7.82
CA HIS A 48 -3.75 2.89 6.41
C HIS A 48 -2.76 2.18 5.48
N SER A 49 -1.46 2.30 5.71
CA SER A 49 -0.44 1.55 4.95
C SER A 49 -0.63 0.04 5.10
N HIS A 50 -0.77 -0.46 6.33
CA HIS A 50 -0.97 -1.89 6.58
C HIS A 50 -2.25 -2.43 5.94
N ARG A 51 -3.34 -1.64 5.96
CA ARG A 51 -4.58 -1.99 5.26
C ARG A 51 -4.37 -2.02 3.76
N GLY A 52 -3.79 -0.99 3.15
CA GLY A 52 -3.51 -0.93 1.72
C GLY A 52 -2.65 -2.12 1.24
N CYS A 53 -1.54 -2.41 1.92
CA CYS A 53 -0.71 -3.57 1.65
C CYS A 53 -1.48 -4.89 1.85
N GLY A 54 -2.28 -5.00 2.91
CA GLY A 54 -3.12 -6.18 3.16
C GLY A 54 -4.12 -6.44 2.03
N ILE A 55 -4.80 -5.40 1.53
CA ILE A 55 -5.75 -5.53 0.41
C ILE A 55 -5.00 -6.04 -0.83
N ALA A 56 -3.87 -5.41 -1.16
CA ALA A 56 -3.07 -5.76 -2.34
C ALA A 56 -2.50 -7.19 -2.29
N ILE A 57 -2.00 -7.63 -1.14
CA ILE A 57 -1.46 -8.99 -0.94
C ILE A 57 -2.52 -10.05 -1.20
N ASN A 58 -3.77 -9.79 -0.81
CA ASN A 58 -4.91 -10.70 -1.00
C ASN A 58 -5.61 -10.52 -2.36
N ASN A 59 -5.09 -9.67 -3.26
CA ASN A 59 -5.60 -9.52 -4.63
C ASN A 59 -4.84 -10.46 -5.58
N ASP A 60 -5.45 -11.58 -5.94
CA ASP A 60 -4.90 -12.65 -6.77
C ASP A 60 -5.42 -12.67 -8.22
N ARG A 61 -6.41 -11.83 -8.55
CA ARG A 61 -7.08 -11.80 -9.86
C ARG A 61 -6.49 -10.72 -10.75
N ARG A 62 -6.05 -11.09 -11.95
CA ARG A 62 -5.45 -10.16 -12.94
C ARG A 62 -6.37 -9.00 -13.29
N GLU A 63 -7.64 -9.27 -13.50
CA GLU A 63 -8.68 -8.30 -13.86
C GLU A 63 -9.03 -7.32 -12.74
N CYS A 64 -8.58 -7.61 -11.51
CA CYS A 64 -8.73 -6.73 -10.35
C CYS A 64 -7.50 -5.82 -10.16
N TRP A 65 -6.55 -5.80 -11.10
CA TRP A 65 -5.41 -4.90 -11.08
C TRP A 65 -5.53 -3.83 -12.17
N ASP A 66 -5.28 -2.59 -11.76
CA ASP A 66 -5.07 -1.44 -12.63
C ASP A 66 -3.83 -0.64 -12.15
N PRO A 67 -3.32 0.31 -12.96
CA PRO A 67 -2.14 1.09 -12.58
C PRO A 67 -2.31 1.91 -11.30
N SER A 68 -3.52 2.35 -10.94
CA SER A 68 -3.79 3.08 -9.69
C SER A 68 -3.68 2.16 -8.49
N LEU A 69 -4.15 0.90 -8.58
CA LEU A 69 -3.94 -0.10 -7.54
C LEU A 69 -2.46 -0.43 -7.34
N LEU A 70 -1.69 -0.59 -8.41
CA LEU A 70 -0.24 -0.75 -8.30
C LEU A 70 0.42 0.45 -7.61
N ALA A 71 0.12 1.68 -8.06
CA ALA A 71 0.67 2.89 -7.48
C ALA A 71 0.32 3.02 -5.99
N SER A 72 -0.91 2.67 -5.62
CA SER A 72 -1.38 2.71 -4.24
C SER A 72 -0.63 1.73 -3.32
N LEU A 73 -0.26 0.54 -3.82
CA LEU A 73 0.60 -0.41 -3.11
C LEU A 73 2.01 0.16 -2.94
N LEU A 74 2.59 0.76 -3.98
CA LEU A 74 3.92 1.38 -3.91
C LEU A 74 3.96 2.51 -2.87
N VAL A 75 2.91 3.34 -2.80
CA VAL A 75 2.78 4.40 -1.78
C VAL A 75 2.71 3.80 -0.38
N ALA A 76 1.88 2.77 -0.17
CA ALA A 76 1.76 2.11 1.13
C ALA A 76 3.06 1.40 1.54
N ALA A 77 3.77 0.81 0.59
CA ALA A 77 4.99 0.03 0.81
C ALA A 77 6.15 0.85 1.38
N ARG A 78 6.26 2.13 1.00
CA ARG A 78 7.31 3.04 1.51
C ARG A 78 7.28 3.23 3.02
N MET A 79 6.16 2.91 3.67
CA MET A 79 6.04 2.95 5.13
C MET A 79 6.49 1.67 5.85
N ALA A 80 6.81 0.60 5.12
CA ALA A 80 7.25 -0.65 5.73
C ALA A 80 8.67 -0.50 6.27
N THR A 81 8.89 -0.91 7.53
CA THR A 81 10.18 -0.79 8.21
C THR A 81 10.77 -2.15 8.59
N HIS A 82 9.98 -3.21 8.59
CA HIS A 82 10.45 -4.55 8.94
C HIS A 82 10.77 -5.39 7.70
N GLN A 83 11.89 -6.10 7.73
CA GLN A 83 12.34 -6.99 6.65
C GLN A 83 11.27 -8.00 6.19
N SER A 84 10.48 -8.54 7.11
CA SER A 84 9.38 -9.47 6.78
C SER A 84 8.27 -8.81 5.95
N GLN A 85 8.01 -7.52 6.18
CA GLN A 85 7.08 -6.73 5.38
C GLN A 85 7.64 -6.48 3.98
N HIS A 86 8.93 -6.11 3.89
CA HIS A 86 9.61 -5.89 2.62
C HIS A 86 9.54 -7.12 1.72
N ILE A 87 9.90 -8.30 2.25
CA ILE A 87 9.84 -9.57 1.53
C ILE A 87 8.43 -9.83 0.99
N THR A 88 7.41 -9.67 1.84
CA THR A 88 6.01 -9.91 1.46
C THR A 88 5.54 -8.95 0.36
N ILE A 89 5.89 -7.67 0.47
CA ILE A 89 5.54 -6.63 -0.51
C ILE A 89 6.24 -6.91 -1.84
N LEU A 90 7.55 -7.19 -1.84
CA LEU A 90 8.31 -7.47 -3.06
C LEU A 90 7.75 -8.69 -3.79
N SER A 91 7.50 -9.78 -3.07
CA SER A 91 6.87 -10.98 -3.65
C SER A 91 5.50 -10.67 -4.26
N THR A 92 4.72 -9.80 -3.62
CA THR A 92 3.43 -9.35 -4.15
C THR A 92 3.59 -8.54 -5.43
N LEU A 93 4.50 -7.57 -5.46
CA LEU A 93 4.78 -6.76 -6.65
C LEU A 93 5.32 -7.61 -7.81
N GLU A 94 6.23 -8.54 -7.54
CA GLU A 94 6.74 -9.51 -8.53
C GLU A 94 5.61 -10.38 -9.10
N ARG A 95 4.67 -10.82 -8.25
CA ARG A 95 3.47 -11.53 -8.69
C ARG A 95 2.56 -10.64 -9.56
N VAL A 96 2.37 -9.36 -9.20
CA VAL A 96 1.61 -8.41 -10.02
C VAL A 96 2.27 -8.22 -11.39
N GLN A 97 3.60 -8.06 -11.43
CA GLN A 97 4.36 -8.00 -12.68
C GLN A 97 4.12 -9.24 -13.55
N ALA A 98 4.20 -10.43 -12.98
CA ALA A 98 3.96 -11.68 -13.70
C ALA A 98 2.51 -11.81 -14.21
N LEU A 99 1.52 -11.40 -13.41
CA LEU A 99 0.09 -11.47 -13.77
C LEU A 99 -0.30 -10.46 -14.85
N THR A 100 0.21 -9.23 -14.75
CA THR A 100 -0.20 -8.10 -15.60
C THR A 100 0.66 -7.94 -16.84
N GLY A 101 1.94 -8.34 -16.77
CA GLY A 101 2.96 -8.06 -17.77
C GLY A 101 3.55 -6.65 -17.67
N TRP A 102 3.20 -5.86 -16.66
CA TRP A 102 3.77 -4.52 -16.48
C TRP A 102 5.20 -4.59 -15.97
N ASN A 103 6.13 -3.94 -16.66
CA ASN A 103 7.49 -3.82 -16.17
C ASN A 103 7.55 -2.78 -15.04
N ILE A 104 7.71 -3.28 -13.81
CA ILE A 104 7.82 -2.47 -12.59
C ILE A 104 9.19 -2.61 -11.93
N SER A 105 10.17 -3.13 -12.66
CA SER A 105 11.53 -3.35 -12.15
C SER A 105 12.18 -2.06 -11.62
N PRO A 106 12.01 -0.88 -12.26
CA PRO A 106 12.50 0.38 -11.70
C PRO A 106 11.92 0.66 -10.30
N GLN A 107 10.61 0.54 -10.15
CA GLN A 107 9.90 0.81 -8.90
C GLN A 107 10.30 -0.16 -7.78
N LEU A 108 10.57 -1.42 -8.12
CA LEU A 108 11.11 -2.42 -7.18
C LEU A 108 12.51 -2.03 -6.69
N ASN A 109 13.36 -1.54 -7.59
CA ASN A 109 14.72 -1.14 -7.25
C ASN A 109 14.73 0.14 -6.39
N ASP A 110 13.90 1.12 -6.73
CA ASP A 110 13.72 2.34 -5.95
C ASP A 110 13.27 2.00 -4.52
N LEU A 111 12.29 1.10 -4.39
CA LEU A 111 11.77 0.69 -3.09
C LEU A 111 12.82 -0.03 -2.23
N ARG A 112 13.64 -0.90 -2.84
CA ARG A 112 14.77 -1.56 -2.15
C ARG A 112 15.81 -0.56 -1.68
N ALA A 113 16.18 0.41 -2.53
CA ALA A 113 17.15 1.43 -2.19
C ALA A 113 16.64 2.32 -1.03
N GLU A 114 15.37 2.70 -1.05
CA GLU A 114 14.75 3.48 0.02
C GLU A 114 14.75 2.76 1.36
N TRP A 115 14.43 1.46 1.38
CA TRP A 115 14.45 0.69 2.63
C TRP A 115 15.87 0.49 3.18
N GLN A 116 16.88 0.32 2.32
CA GLN A 116 18.28 0.24 2.75
C GLN A 116 18.80 1.55 3.36
N LEU A 117 18.30 2.71 2.91
CA LEU A 117 18.64 4.00 3.50
C LEU A 117 17.97 4.26 4.86
N ALA A 118 16.94 3.48 5.19
CA ALA A 118 16.16 3.62 6.42
C ALA A 118 16.61 2.66 7.55
N GLU A 119 17.53 1.73 7.24
CA GLU A 119 18.23 0.85 8.20
C GLU A 119 19.50 1.51 8.77
#